data_AF-A0A0F9LBA5-F1
#
_entry.id   AF-A0A0F9LBA5-F1
#
_cell.length_a   1.000
_cell.length_b   1.000
_cell.length_c   1.000
_cell.angle_alpha   90.00
_cell.angle_beta   90.00
_cell.angle_gamma   90.00
#
_symmetry.space_group_name_H-M   'P 1'
#
loop_
_entity.id
_entity.type
_entity.pdbx_description
1 polymer ?
#
loop_
_entity_poly.entity_id
_entity_poly.type
_entity_poly.pdbx_seq_one_letter_code
_entity_poly.pdbx_strand_id
1 'polypeptide(L)'
;MSGSGGGSSGKIDFPQYMKDLHEPYMDELKDIVDTQVGGTNPFTLAQSYDVTEEVESSQTRYDDHDALVEDLDAETEFKDYISTAESEVDDHLETSDADITTAVTAFETAQAPVLARSLNRFTGPMAGANAVGGSAFVVGVALIEAQHNSSVDSYRAVIQSAADTERRAAIMAALKYMMDYNIGKVDSDRLSTVTQAEINRIKMVAKKEQYEDDIGYDVEDAMWDIRLYEPLFNGLGSIHSAAYMPKQTKRGIGSAIGGAMGGAVMGAIVMPGMPLLGAAIGGGLGLAASL
;
A
#
# COMPACT_ATOMS: atom_id res chain seq x y z
N MET A 1 -6.52 69.40 -53.74
CA MET A 1 -7.43 69.28 -52.58
C MET A 1 -6.68 68.55 -51.47
N SER A 2 -5.98 69.28 -50.60
CA SER A 2 -5.30 68.73 -49.42
C SER A 2 -6.07 69.17 -48.18
N GLY A 3 -6.82 68.25 -47.57
CA GLY A 3 -7.45 68.45 -46.27
C GLY A 3 -6.43 68.20 -45.16
N SER A 4 -5.77 69.26 -44.71
CA SER A 4 -5.01 69.29 -43.46
C SER A 4 -5.92 69.81 -42.36
N GLY A 5 -6.43 68.90 -41.53
CA GLY A 5 -7.33 69.20 -40.41
C GLY A 5 -6.95 68.42 -39.16
N GLY A 6 -5.70 68.56 -38.72
CA GLY A 6 -5.25 68.10 -37.40
C GLY A 6 -5.35 69.27 -36.42
N GLY A 7 -6.49 69.40 -35.74
CA GLY A 7 -6.65 70.34 -34.65
C GLY A 7 -5.63 70.03 -33.56
N SER A 8 -4.73 70.97 -33.28
CA SER A 8 -3.90 70.98 -32.08
C SER A 8 -4.84 70.85 -30.89
N SER A 9 -4.96 69.65 -30.33
CA SER A 9 -5.47 69.44 -28.99
C SER A 9 -4.59 70.30 -28.08
N GLY A 10 -5.10 71.48 -27.73
CA GLY A 10 -4.39 72.41 -26.88
C GLY A 10 -4.03 71.64 -25.62
N LYS A 11 -2.74 71.51 -25.34
CA LYS A 11 -2.30 71.08 -24.02
C LYS A 11 -2.96 72.05 -23.04
N ILE A 12 -4.01 71.60 -22.37
CA ILE A 12 -4.63 72.35 -21.29
C ILE A 12 -3.59 72.31 -20.19
N ASP A 13 -2.82 73.40 -20.12
CA ASP A 13 -1.79 73.51 -19.12
C ASP A 13 -2.45 73.94 -17.82
N PHE A 14 -2.08 73.28 -16.72
CA PHE A 14 -2.64 73.63 -15.43
C PHE A 14 -2.19 75.06 -15.05
N PRO A 15 -3.08 75.86 -14.42
CA PRO A 15 -2.69 77.16 -13.90
C PRO A 15 -1.45 77.05 -13.01
N GLN A 16 -0.51 78.01 -13.15
CA GLN A 16 0.80 77.95 -12.47
C GLN A 16 0.69 77.71 -10.96
N TYR A 17 -0.29 78.33 -10.30
CA TYR A 17 -0.50 78.14 -8.86
C TYR A 17 -0.82 76.69 -8.45
N MET A 18 -1.44 75.90 -9.33
CA MET A 18 -1.68 74.48 -9.07
C MET A 18 -0.41 73.67 -9.21
N LYS A 19 0.44 74.02 -10.19
CA LYS A 19 1.75 73.38 -10.37
C LYS A 19 2.66 73.67 -9.19
N ASP A 20 2.79 74.95 -8.82
CA ASP A 20 3.62 75.41 -7.70
C ASP A 20 3.19 74.80 -6.36
N LEU A 21 1.88 74.54 -6.20
CA LEU A 21 1.37 73.87 -5.00
C LEU A 21 1.66 72.36 -5.03
N HIS A 22 1.50 71.67 -6.17
CA HIS A 22 1.60 70.21 -6.25
C HIS A 22 3.02 69.68 -6.42
N GLU A 23 3.91 70.42 -7.08
CA GLU A 23 5.29 70.02 -7.34
C GLU A 23 6.05 69.61 -6.05
N PRO A 24 6.07 70.41 -4.96
CA PRO A 24 6.76 70.00 -3.73
C PRO A 24 6.12 68.80 -3.04
N TYR A 25 4.79 68.61 -3.13
CA TYR A 25 4.14 67.42 -2.59
C TYR A 25 4.49 66.16 -3.39
N MET A 26 4.64 66.28 -4.72
CA MET A 26 5.04 65.15 -5.56
C MET A 26 6.50 64.75 -5.30
N ASP A 27 7.38 65.72 -5.04
CA ASP A 27 8.77 65.46 -4.67
C ASP A 27 8.89 64.82 -3.28
N GLU A 28 8.14 65.29 -2.28
CA GLU A 28 8.11 64.70 -0.93
C GLU A 28 7.53 63.28 -0.95
N LEU A 29 6.47 63.06 -1.73
CA LEU A 29 5.89 61.71 -1.91
C LEU A 29 6.87 60.76 -2.60
N LYS A 30 7.58 61.23 -3.62
CA LYS A 30 8.62 60.44 -4.27
C LYS A 30 9.74 60.09 -3.29
N ASP A 31 10.17 61.04 -2.47
CA ASP A 31 11.19 60.79 -1.45
C ASP A 31 10.72 59.78 -0.40
N ILE A 32 9.47 59.86 0.08
CA ILE A 32 8.88 58.87 1.01
C ILE A 32 8.80 57.49 0.36
N VAL A 33 8.39 57.42 -0.90
CA VAL A 33 8.35 56.17 -1.69
C VAL A 33 9.74 55.55 -1.79
N ASP A 34 10.73 56.34 -2.22
CA ASP A 34 12.09 55.86 -2.47
C ASP A 34 12.82 55.53 -1.16
N THR A 35 12.59 56.27 -0.06
CA THR A 35 13.30 56.09 1.22
C THR A 35 12.62 55.15 2.21
N GLN A 36 11.28 55.13 2.31
CA GLN A 36 10.56 54.26 3.24
C GLN A 36 10.10 52.95 2.62
N VAL A 37 9.87 52.92 1.30
CA VAL A 37 9.35 51.73 0.61
C VAL A 37 10.38 51.08 -0.32
N GLY A 38 11.57 51.67 -0.49
CA GLY A 38 12.72 51.09 -1.18
C GLY A 38 13.33 49.83 -0.54
N GLY A 39 12.58 49.10 0.30
CA GLY A 39 12.94 47.76 0.73
C GLY A 39 12.89 46.81 -0.46
N THR A 40 13.86 45.88 -0.52
CA THR A 40 13.92 44.82 -1.53
C THR A 40 12.54 44.18 -1.67
N ASN A 41 11.99 44.15 -2.89
CA ASN A 41 10.68 43.57 -3.13
C ASN A 41 10.62 42.16 -2.50
N PRO A 42 9.71 41.89 -1.56
CA PRO A 42 9.66 40.61 -0.84
C PRO A 42 9.37 39.42 -1.77
N PHE A 43 8.84 39.65 -2.97
CA PHE A 43 8.56 38.61 -3.95
C PHE A 43 9.79 38.19 -4.77
N THR A 44 10.87 38.99 -4.83
CA THR A 44 12.10 38.64 -5.57
C THR A 44 12.87 37.43 -5.02
N LEU A 45 12.59 37.03 -3.77
CA LEU A 45 13.22 35.86 -3.12
C LEU A 45 12.32 34.63 -3.07
N ALA A 46 11.09 34.71 -3.57
CA ALA A 46 10.22 33.55 -3.66
C ALA A 46 10.76 32.61 -4.74
N GLN A 47 11.18 31.40 -4.35
CA GLN A 47 11.53 30.35 -5.28
C GLN A 47 10.48 29.25 -5.22
N SER A 48 10.15 28.71 -6.39
CA SER A 48 9.26 27.59 -6.53
C SER A 48 9.96 26.28 -6.12
N TYR A 49 9.21 25.34 -5.55
CA TYR A 49 9.73 24.02 -5.18
C TYR A 49 9.81 23.15 -6.43
N ASP A 50 10.96 22.54 -6.70
CA ASP A 50 11.07 21.56 -7.78
C ASP A 50 10.66 20.15 -7.30
N VAL A 51 9.86 19.43 -8.09
CA VAL A 51 9.34 18.07 -7.82
C VAL A 51 9.88 17.06 -8.81
N THR A 52 10.79 17.47 -9.70
CA THR A 52 11.31 16.59 -10.76
C THR A 52 11.91 15.32 -10.13
N GLU A 53 12.66 15.47 -9.04
CA GLU A 53 13.25 14.35 -8.29
C GLU A 53 12.19 13.42 -7.66
N GLU A 54 11.09 13.96 -7.15
CA GLU A 54 10.00 13.18 -6.56
C GLU A 54 9.20 12.39 -7.60
N VAL A 55 9.03 12.96 -8.80
CA VAL A 55 8.36 12.28 -9.92
C VAL A 55 9.26 11.15 -10.43
N GLU A 56 10.55 11.42 -10.61
CA GLU A 56 11.53 10.40 -11.03
C GLU A 56 11.64 9.26 -10.03
N SER A 57 11.81 9.56 -8.73
CA SER A 57 11.89 8.52 -7.68
C SER A 57 10.62 7.67 -7.59
N SER A 58 9.48 8.22 -7.99
CA SER A 58 8.24 7.47 -8.03
C SER A 58 8.11 6.60 -9.25
N GLN A 59 8.56 7.08 -10.42
CA GLN A 59 8.65 6.24 -11.60
C GLN A 59 9.57 5.05 -11.34
N THR A 60 10.72 5.25 -10.68
CA THR A 60 11.60 4.15 -10.26
C THR A 60 10.87 3.13 -9.40
N ARG A 61 10.03 3.54 -8.44
CA ARG A 61 9.24 2.59 -7.62
C ARG A 61 8.20 1.82 -8.43
N TYR A 62 7.60 2.45 -9.44
CA TYR A 62 6.70 1.76 -10.37
C TYR A 62 7.44 0.71 -11.18
N ASP A 63 8.59 1.09 -11.74
CA ASP A 63 9.43 0.21 -12.55
C ASP A 63 9.96 -0.97 -11.70
N ASP A 64 10.35 -0.71 -10.45
CA ASP A 64 10.75 -1.76 -9.49
C ASP A 64 9.60 -2.72 -9.18
N HIS A 65 8.37 -2.22 -9.02
CA HIS A 65 7.19 -3.07 -8.80
C HIS A 65 6.86 -3.89 -10.04
N ASP A 66 6.94 -3.30 -11.23
CA ASP A 66 6.68 -3.99 -12.50
C ASP A 66 7.73 -5.09 -12.73
N ALA A 67 9.01 -4.81 -12.45
CA ALA A 67 10.08 -5.80 -12.49
C ALA A 67 9.84 -6.96 -11.51
N LEU A 68 9.40 -6.67 -10.28
CA LEU A 68 9.03 -7.71 -9.31
C LEU A 68 7.85 -8.56 -9.80
N VAL A 69 6.90 -7.97 -10.53
CA VAL A 69 5.76 -8.69 -11.10
C VAL A 69 6.18 -9.53 -12.32
N GLU A 70 7.11 -9.05 -13.15
CA GLU A 70 7.66 -9.82 -14.27
C GLU A 70 8.56 -10.97 -13.80
N ASP A 71 9.32 -10.77 -12.72
CA ASP A 71 10.20 -11.79 -12.13
C ASP A 71 9.41 -12.93 -11.44
N LEU A 72 8.14 -12.74 -11.12
CA LEU A 72 7.24 -13.77 -10.58
C LEU A 72 6.90 -14.82 -11.66
N ASP A 73 7.78 -15.79 -11.84
CA ASP A 73 7.51 -16.99 -12.64
C ASP A 73 6.67 -17.99 -11.83
N ALA A 74 5.35 -17.89 -12.01
CA ALA A 74 4.39 -18.75 -11.34
C ALA A 74 4.63 -20.26 -11.55
N GLU A 75 5.26 -20.68 -12.66
CA GLU A 75 5.53 -22.11 -12.90
C GLU A 75 6.75 -22.59 -12.11
N THR A 76 7.84 -21.81 -12.14
CA THR A 76 9.08 -22.15 -11.43
C THR A 76 8.88 -22.05 -9.92
N GLU A 77 8.29 -20.95 -9.43
CA GLU A 77 8.07 -20.75 -8.00
C GLU A 77 7.11 -21.78 -7.40
N PHE A 78 6.07 -22.18 -8.14
CA PHE A 78 5.14 -23.19 -7.65
C PHE A 78 5.82 -24.55 -7.45
N LYS A 79 6.74 -24.94 -8.35
CA LYS A 79 7.55 -26.15 -8.18
C LYS A 79 8.47 -26.04 -6.97
N ASP A 80 9.10 -24.89 -6.78
CA ASP A 80 9.97 -24.62 -5.63
C ASP A 80 9.19 -24.69 -4.31
N TYR A 81 7.97 -24.14 -4.25
CA TYR A 81 7.11 -24.25 -3.06
C TYR A 81 6.68 -25.68 -2.77
N ILE A 82 6.35 -26.49 -3.79
CA ILE A 82 6.05 -27.90 -3.58
C ILE A 82 7.28 -28.60 -2.98
N SER A 83 8.47 -28.43 -3.58
CA SER A 83 9.68 -29.10 -3.10
C SER A 83 10.07 -28.67 -1.68
N THR A 84 9.91 -27.37 -1.36
CA THR A 84 10.17 -26.83 -0.03
C THR A 84 9.15 -27.35 0.98
N ALA A 85 7.86 -27.36 0.61
CA ALA A 85 6.80 -27.91 1.46
C ALA A 85 6.97 -29.41 1.71
N GLU A 86 7.38 -30.18 0.70
CA GLU A 86 7.73 -31.59 0.85
C GLU A 86 8.88 -31.79 1.82
N SER A 87 9.99 -31.03 1.67
CA SER A 87 11.13 -31.10 2.59
C SER A 87 10.74 -30.75 4.02
N GLU A 88 10.01 -29.65 4.24
CA GLU A 88 9.62 -29.20 5.58
C GLU A 88 8.66 -30.18 6.27
N VAL A 89 7.74 -30.78 5.52
CA VAL A 89 6.85 -31.83 6.05
C VAL A 89 7.64 -33.10 6.34
N ASP A 90 8.53 -33.51 5.46
CA ASP A 90 9.34 -34.71 5.68
C ASP A 90 10.28 -34.53 6.89
N ASP A 91 10.88 -33.36 7.08
CA ASP A 91 11.79 -33.10 8.20
C ASP A 91 11.07 -33.05 9.57
N HIS A 92 9.79 -32.67 9.62
CA HIS A 92 9.06 -32.44 10.88
C HIS A 92 7.97 -33.48 11.19
N LEU A 93 7.39 -34.11 10.17
CA LEU A 93 6.27 -35.05 10.29
C LEU A 93 6.63 -36.46 9.84
N GLU A 94 7.93 -36.79 9.71
CA GLU A 94 8.35 -38.16 9.35
C GLU A 94 7.75 -39.17 10.32
N THR A 95 6.66 -39.83 9.89
CA THR A 95 6.23 -41.07 10.53
C THR A 95 7.25 -42.10 10.08
N SER A 96 8.23 -42.33 10.93
CA SER A 96 9.30 -43.25 10.59
C SER A 96 8.73 -44.65 10.32
N ASP A 97 9.35 -45.41 9.42
CA ASP A 97 9.03 -46.83 9.24
C ASP A 97 9.10 -47.62 10.57
N ALA A 98 9.88 -47.10 11.54
CA ALA A 98 9.96 -47.62 12.89
C ALA A 98 8.63 -47.45 13.65
N ASP A 99 7.97 -46.29 13.57
CA ASP A 99 6.68 -46.04 14.25
C ASP A 99 5.58 -46.96 13.70
N ILE A 100 5.52 -47.14 12.38
CA ILE A 100 4.59 -48.08 11.74
C ILE A 100 4.87 -49.51 12.20
N THR A 101 6.16 -49.90 12.23
CA THR A 101 6.56 -51.23 12.69
C THR A 101 6.19 -51.44 14.16
N THR A 102 6.38 -50.44 15.01
CA THR A 102 5.99 -50.47 16.43
C THR A 102 4.47 -50.61 16.58
N ALA A 103 3.67 -49.88 15.80
CA ALA A 103 2.21 -49.99 15.82
C ALA A 103 1.72 -51.37 15.37
N VAL A 104 2.29 -51.91 14.29
CA VAL A 104 1.97 -53.26 13.78
C VAL A 104 2.34 -54.33 14.81
N THR A 105 3.53 -54.22 15.42
CA THR A 105 3.99 -55.15 16.47
C THR A 105 3.06 -55.12 17.69
N ALA A 106 2.61 -53.92 18.09
CA ALA A 106 1.65 -53.77 19.18
C ALA A 106 0.30 -54.42 18.85
N PHE A 107 -0.19 -54.26 17.62
CA PHE A 107 -1.42 -54.90 17.14
C PHE A 107 -1.31 -56.43 17.10
N GLU A 108 -0.21 -56.96 16.56
CA GLU A 108 0.08 -58.40 16.53
C GLU A 108 0.11 -58.98 17.95
N THR A 109 0.80 -58.32 18.87
CA THR A 109 0.87 -58.69 20.30
C THR A 109 -0.53 -58.71 20.93
N ALA A 110 -1.37 -57.72 20.62
CA ALA A 110 -2.75 -57.66 21.13
C ALA A 110 -3.67 -58.75 20.54
N GLN A 111 -3.39 -59.22 19.32
CA GLN A 111 -4.15 -60.28 18.65
C GLN A 111 -3.71 -61.69 19.06
N ALA A 112 -2.51 -61.87 19.62
CA ALA A 112 -1.98 -63.18 20.02
C ALA A 112 -2.94 -63.98 20.95
N PRO A 113 -3.61 -63.39 21.96
CA PRO A 113 -4.59 -64.12 22.77
C PRO A 113 -5.89 -64.48 22.02
N VAL A 114 -6.25 -63.75 20.97
CA VAL A 114 -7.40 -64.07 20.11
C VAL A 114 -7.06 -65.28 19.24
N LEU A 115 -5.87 -65.28 18.63
CA LEU A 115 -5.34 -66.42 17.87
C LEU A 115 -5.20 -67.67 18.74
N ALA A 116 -4.64 -67.54 19.95
CA ALA A 116 -4.52 -68.67 20.87
C ALA A 116 -5.90 -69.26 21.23
N ARG A 117 -6.93 -68.42 21.41
CA ARG A 117 -8.30 -68.89 21.67
C ARG A 117 -8.95 -69.56 20.45
N SER A 118 -8.73 -69.06 19.24
CA SER A 118 -9.27 -69.69 18.02
C SER A 118 -8.60 -71.03 17.77
N LEU A 119 -7.28 -71.11 17.93
CA LEU A 119 -6.53 -72.37 17.87
C LEU A 119 -7.03 -73.35 18.93
N ASN A 120 -7.16 -72.95 20.19
CA ASN A 120 -7.65 -73.84 21.26
C ASN A 120 -9.08 -74.35 21.01
N ARG A 121 -9.96 -73.53 20.42
CA ARG A 121 -11.31 -73.94 20.03
C ARG A 121 -11.31 -74.92 18.87
N PHE A 122 -10.37 -74.80 17.94
CA PHE A 122 -10.21 -75.73 16.81
C PHE A 122 -9.57 -77.06 17.24
N THR A 123 -8.50 -76.98 18.04
CA THR A 123 -7.70 -78.14 18.47
C THR A 123 -8.43 -79.02 19.48
N GLY A 124 -9.24 -78.43 20.38
CA GLY A 124 -9.94 -79.15 21.44
C GLY A 124 -10.84 -80.30 20.92
N PRO A 125 -11.80 -80.04 20.02
CA PRO A 125 -12.64 -81.09 19.43
C PRO A 125 -11.86 -82.09 18.58
N MET A 126 -10.86 -81.63 17.82
CA MET A 126 -10.02 -82.50 16.99
C MET A 126 -9.19 -83.47 17.82
N ALA A 127 -8.68 -83.02 18.97
CA ALA A 127 -8.00 -83.86 19.95
C ALA A 127 -8.96 -84.88 20.57
N GLY A 128 -10.16 -84.44 20.96
CA GLY A 128 -11.21 -85.34 21.47
C GLY A 128 -11.62 -86.44 20.49
N ALA A 129 -11.58 -86.14 19.19
CA ALA A 129 -11.88 -87.10 18.11
C ALA A 129 -10.66 -87.91 17.63
N ASN A 130 -9.48 -87.70 18.22
CA ASN A 130 -8.22 -88.30 17.78
C ASN A 130 -7.88 -88.02 16.28
N ALA A 131 -8.33 -86.89 15.74
CA ALA A 131 -8.16 -86.50 14.34
C ALA A 131 -6.96 -85.57 14.10
N VAL A 132 -6.14 -85.31 15.13
CA VAL A 132 -5.01 -84.37 15.10
C VAL A 132 -3.92 -84.78 14.10
N GLY A 133 -3.80 -86.08 13.81
CA GLY A 133 -2.83 -86.59 12.82
C GLY A 133 -3.26 -86.46 11.36
N GLY A 134 -4.49 -86.00 11.08
CA GLY A 134 -5.02 -85.90 9.72
C GLY A 134 -4.57 -84.62 9.01
N SER A 135 -4.53 -84.66 7.68
CA SER A 135 -4.26 -83.47 6.84
C SER A 135 -5.26 -82.34 7.09
N ALA A 136 -6.51 -82.67 7.43
CA ALA A 136 -7.54 -81.69 7.77
C ALA A 136 -7.19 -80.83 9.00
N PHE A 137 -6.45 -81.37 9.97
CA PHE A 137 -5.97 -80.62 11.12
C PHE A 137 -4.92 -79.58 10.70
N VAL A 138 -3.91 -80.01 9.93
CA VAL A 138 -2.84 -79.13 9.43
C VAL A 138 -3.42 -78.01 8.56
N VAL A 139 -4.33 -78.33 7.65
CA VAL A 139 -5.00 -77.34 6.80
C VAL A 139 -5.82 -76.35 7.64
N GLY A 140 -6.52 -76.82 8.67
CA GLY A 140 -7.32 -75.94 9.53
C GLY A 140 -6.46 -74.97 10.35
N VAL A 141 -5.34 -75.43 10.94
CA VAL A 141 -4.39 -74.56 11.64
C VAL A 141 -3.79 -73.54 10.67
N ALA A 142 -3.34 -73.99 9.49
CA ALA A 142 -2.78 -73.11 8.47
C ALA A 142 -3.78 -72.04 8.01
N LEU A 143 -5.08 -72.37 7.91
CA LEU A 143 -6.11 -71.40 7.54
C LEU A 143 -6.33 -70.34 8.63
N ILE A 144 -6.30 -70.73 9.90
CA ILE A 144 -6.44 -69.81 11.04
C ILE A 144 -5.24 -68.86 11.10
N GLU A 145 -4.02 -69.38 10.94
CA GLU A 145 -2.79 -68.57 10.90
C GLU A 145 -2.77 -67.63 9.69
N ALA A 146 -3.17 -68.11 8.51
CA ALA A 146 -3.29 -67.30 7.31
C ALA A 146 -4.28 -66.14 7.49
N GLN A 147 -5.42 -66.38 8.16
CA GLN A 147 -6.39 -65.32 8.46
C GLN A 147 -5.82 -64.28 9.44
N HIS A 148 -5.05 -64.72 10.45
CA HIS A 148 -4.37 -63.81 11.36
C HIS A 148 -3.34 -62.94 10.63
N ASN A 149 -2.47 -63.54 9.82
CA ASN A 149 -1.48 -62.82 9.03
C ASN A 149 -2.14 -61.81 8.08
N SER A 150 -3.20 -62.23 7.37
CA SER A 150 -3.97 -61.33 6.51
C SER A 150 -4.57 -60.14 7.28
N SER A 151 -4.94 -60.33 8.55
CA SER A 151 -5.47 -59.24 9.39
C SER A 151 -4.37 -58.26 9.79
N VAL A 152 -3.18 -58.77 10.16
CA VAL A 152 -2.00 -57.94 10.46
C VAL A 152 -1.54 -57.15 9.22
N ASP A 153 -1.47 -57.79 8.05
CA ASP A 153 -1.11 -57.14 6.79
C ASP A 153 -2.13 -56.06 6.41
N SER A 154 -3.42 -56.34 6.58
CA SER A 154 -4.48 -55.35 6.32
C SER A 154 -4.36 -54.13 7.24
N TYR A 155 -4.00 -54.34 8.51
CA TYR A 155 -3.80 -53.26 9.47
C TYR A 155 -2.59 -52.40 9.10
N ARG A 156 -1.48 -53.04 8.70
CA ARG A 156 -0.30 -52.35 8.19
C ARG A 156 -0.63 -51.47 6.98
N ALA A 157 -1.33 -52.02 6.00
CA ALA A 157 -1.72 -51.29 4.80
C ALA A 157 -2.63 -50.08 5.12
N VAL A 158 -3.55 -50.22 6.08
CA VAL A 158 -4.42 -49.12 6.53
C VAL A 158 -3.61 -48.01 7.19
N ILE A 159 -2.66 -48.34 8.07
CA ILE A 159 -1.81 -47.32 8.72
C ILE A 159 -0.93 -46.61 7.69
N GLN A 160 -0.32 -47.35 6.77
CA GLN A 160 0.51 -46.75 5.71
C GLN A 160 -0.29 -45.79 4.84
N SER A 161 -1.48 -46.20 4.39
CA SER A 161 -2.38 -45.35 3.62
C SER A 161 -2.85 -44.11 4.41
N ALA A 162 -3.10 -44.26 5.71
CA ALA A 162 -3.45 -43.14 6.58
C ALA A 162 -2.29 -42.15 6.72
N ALA A 163 -1.07 -42.63 6.97
CA ALA A 163 0.14 -41.81 7.05
C ALA A 163 0.40 -41.07 5.73
N ASP A 164 0.27 -41.74 4.57
CA ASP A 164 0.40 -41.12 3.25
C ASP A 164 -0.65 -40.02 3.01
N THR A 165 -1.88 -40.26 3.47
CA THR A 165 -2.98 -39.30 3.34
C THR A 165 -2.74 -38.07 4.21
N GLU A 166 -2.27 -38.28 5.45
CA GLU A 166 -1.91 -37.20 6.37
C GLU A 166 -0.72 -36.39 5.84
N ARG A 167 0.32 -37.06 5.33
CA ARG A 167 1.47 -36.42 4.68
C ARG A 167 1.02 -35.54 3.51
N ARG A 168 0.18 -36.06 2.61
CA ARG A 168 -0.36 -35.27 1.48
C ARG A 168 -1.20 -34.08 1.97
N ALA A 169 -2.00 -34.26 3.01
CA ALA A 169 -2.80 -33.17 3.58
C ALA A 169 -1.90 -32.08 4.20
N ALA A 170 -0.84 -32.47 4.89
CA ALA A 170 0.15 -31.55 5.45
C ALA A 170 0.90 -30.76 4.36
N ILE A 171 1.35 -31.43 3.29
CA ILE A 171 1.99 -30.77 2.14
C ILE A 171 1.05 -29.76 1.50
N MET A 172 -0.22 -30.11 1.28
CA MET A 172 -1.21 -29.20 0.71
C MET A 172 -1.49 -27.99 1.63
N ALA A 173 -1.47 -28.19 2.95
CA ALA A 173 -1.63 -27.10 3.91
C ALA A 173 -0.41 -26.16 3.94
N ALA A 174 0.81 -26.72 3.91
CA ALA A 174 2.05 -25.96 3.83
C ALA A 174 2.14 -25.17 2.53
N LEU A 175 1.84 -25.81 1.39
CA LEU A 175 1.78 -25.17 0.07
C LEU A 175 0.80 -23.99 0.08
N LYS A 176 -0.41 -24.18 0.64
CA LYS A 176 -1.39 -23.11 0.75
C LYS A 176 -0.84 -21.92 1.55
N TYR A 177 -0.19 -22.17 2.68
CA TYR A 177 0.38 -21.11 3.51
C TYR A 177 1.47 -20.32 2.75
N MET A 178 2.34 -21.01 2.02
CA MET A 178 3.36 -20.37 1.17
C MET A 178 2.73 -19.54 0.05
N MET A 179 1.71 -20.06 -0.63
CA MET A 179 0.98 -19.33 -1.68
C MET A 179 0.26 -18.09 -1.13
N ASP A 180 -0.45 -18.22 -0.01
CA ASP A 180 -1.16 -17.11 0.64
C ASP A 180 -0.17 -16.01 1.08
N TYR A 181 1.02 -16.40 1.56
CA TYR A 181 2.09 -15.46 1.91
C TYR A 181 2.59 -14.65 0.70
N ASN A 182 2.84 -15.31 -0.44
CA ASN A 182 3.30 -14.61 -1.64
C ASN A 182 2.23 -13.72 -2.24
N ILE A 183 0.97 -14.17 -2.28
CA ILE A 183 -0.16 -13.31 -2.68
C ILE A 183 -0.22 -12.08 -1.77
N GLY A 184 -0.07 -12.27 -0.46
CA GLY A 184 -0.04 -11.16 0.51
C GLY A 184 1.11 -10.17 0.26
N LYS A 185 2.29 -10.66 -0.15
CA LYS A 185 3.43 -9.81 -0.52
C LYS A 185 3.13 -8.98 -1.77
N VAL A 186 2.59 -9.61 -2.82
CA VAL A 186 2.21 -8.91 -4.07
C VAL A 186 1.13 -7.87 -3.81
N ASP A 187 0.11 -8.19 -3.00
CA ASP A 187 -0.95 -7.25 -2.64
C ASP A 187 -0.42 -6.07 -1.82
N SER A 188 0.53 -6.32 -0.90
CA SER A 188 1.22 -5.28 -0.14
C SER A 188 2.01 -4.34 -1.06
N ASP A 189 2.76 -4.88 -2.01
CA ASP A 189 3.55 -4.09 -2.95
C ASP A 189 2.66 -3.27 -3.89
N ARG A 190 1.54 -3.85 -4.34
CA ARG A 190 0.51 -3.13 -5.10
C ARG A 190 -0.07 -1.95 -4.30
N LEU A 191 -0.40 -2.16 -3.02
CA LEU A 191 -0.93 -1.10 -2.16
C LEU A 191 0.10 0.02 -1.93
N SER A 192 1.37 -0.34 -1.73
CA SER A 192 2.47 0.62 -1.61
C SER A 192 2.61 1.47 -2.88
N THR A 193 2.53 0.83 -4.04
CA THR A 193 2.62 1.49 -5.35
C THR A 193 1.45 2.45 -5.59
N VAL A 194 0.22 2.03 -5.28
CA VAL A 194 -0.98 2.90 -5.35
C VAL A 194 -0.85 4.09 -4.40
N THR A 195 -0.42 3.86 -3.16
CA THR A 195 -0.17 4.94 -2.19
C THR A 195 0.86 5.93 -2.71
N GLN A 196 1.94 5.45 -3.32
CA GLN A 196 2.96 6.31 -3.91
C GLN A 196 2.38 7.16 -5.05
N ALA A 197 1.54 6.58 -5.92
CA ALA A 197 0.81 7.34 -6.94
C ALA A 197 0.04 8.51 -6.35
N GLU A 198 -0.71 8.24 -5.28
CA GLU A 198 -1.55 9.24 -4.63
C GLU A 198 -0.69 10.36 -4.02
N ILE A 199 0.42 10.02 -3.37
CA ILE A 199 1.40 10.99 -2.86
C ILE A 199 1.89 11.89 -4.01
N ASN A 200 2.22 11.31 -5.17
CA ASN A 200 2.70 12.09 -6.31
C ASN A 200 1.63 12.98 -6.90
N ARG A 201 0.40 12.48 -6.98
CA ARG A 201 -0.73 13.28 -7.42
C ARG A 201 -0.94 14.47 -6.51
N ILE A 202 -0.89 14.27 -5.19
CA ILE A 202 -0.98 15.35 -4.21
C ILE A 202 0.17 16.35 -4.40
N LYS A 203 1.42 15.86 -4.59
CA LYS A 203 2.58 16.72 -4.86
C LYS A 203 2.43 17.52 -6.16
N MET A 204 1.97 16.91 -7.25
CA MET A 204 1.72 17.62 -8.52
C MET A 204 0.65 18.70 -8.38
N VAL A 205 -0.43 18.42 -7.64
CA VAL A 205 -1.48 19.42 -7.36
C VAL A 205 -0.89 20.57 -6.53
N ALA A 206 -0.14 20.28 -5.47
CA ALA A 206 0.55 21.29 -4.67
C ALA A 206 1.51 22.14 -5.52
N LYS A 207 2.23 21.53 -6.46
CA LYS A 207 3.13 22.24 -7.38
C LYS A 207 2.38 23.16 -8.34
N LYS A 208 1.25 22.69 -8.85
CA LYS A 208 0.39 23.52 -9.70
C LYS A 208 -0.14 24.73 -8.92
N GLU A 209 -0.60 24.51 -7.69
CA GLU A 209 -1.04 25.60 -6.79
C GLU A 209 0.11 26.58 -6.54
N GLN A 210 1.32 26.08 -6.28
CA GLN A 210 2.50 26.92 -6.13
C GLN A 210 2.81 27.74 -7.39
N TYR A 211 2.83 27.14 -8.58
CA TYR A 211 3.04 27.89 -9.82
C TYR A 211 1.98 28.97 -10.06
N GLU A 212 0.71 28.69 -9.70
CA GLU A 212 -0.36 29.69 -9.78
C GLU A 212 -0.13 30.85 -8.80
N ASP A 213 0.42 30.55 -7.61
CA ASP A 213 0.80 31.54 -6.61
C ASP A 213 2.06 32.33 -7.02
N ASP A 214 3.07 31.70 -7.60
CA ASP A 214 4.29 32.34 -8.10
C ASP A 214 4.00 33.30 -9.24
N ILE A 215 3.16 32.90 -10.20
CA ILE A 215 2.66 33.83 -11.24
C ILE A 215 1.88 34.98 -10.58
N GLY A 216 1.16 34.69 -9.49
CA GLY A 216 0.54 35.72 -8.65
C GLY A 216 1.57 36.68 -8.09
N TYR A 217 2.65 36.18 -7.50
CA TYR A 217 3.74 36.98 -6.93
C TYR A 217 4.50 37.79 -7.99
N ASP A 218 4.74 37.24 -9.17
CA ASP A 218 5.37 37.97 -10.29
C ASP A 218 4.48 39.13 -10.77
N VAL A 219 3.16 38.91 -10.84
CA VAL A 219 2.21 39.98 -11.17
C VAL A 219 2.16 41.02 -10.05
N GLU A 220 2.17 40.59 -8.80
CA GLU A 220 2.19 41.46 -7.63
C GLU A 220 3.46 42.31 -7.55
N ASP A 221 4.62 41.74 -7.89
CA ASP A 221 5.91 42.42 -8.03
C ASP A 221 5.90 43.42 -9.18
N ALA A 222 5.52 42.99 -10.39
CA ALA A 222 5.45 43.89 -11.55
C ALA A 222 4.44 45.03 -11.33
N MET A 223 3.40 44.79 -10.54
CA MET A 223 2.43 45.81 -10.14
C MET A 223 2.83 46.57 -8.88
N TRP A 224 3.89 46.20 -8.18
CA TRP A 224 4.26 46.77 -6.88
C TRP A 224 4.44 48.28 -6.98
N ASP A 225 5.25 48.72 -7.93
CA ASP A 225 5.50 50.15 -8.17
C ASP A 225 4.18 50.88 -8.49
N ILE A 226 3.33 50.31 -9.34
CA ILE A 226 2.05 50.91 -9.72
C ILE A 226 1.10 51.00 -8.51
N ARG A 227 1.07 49.95 -7.67
CA ARG A 227 0.24 49.89 -6.46
C ARG A 227 0.70 50.86 -5.40
N LEU A 228 1.99 51.13 -5.33
CA LEU A 228 2.52 52.14 -4.45
C LEU A 228 1.93 53.53 -4.76
N TYR A 229 1.70 53.80 -6.04
CA TYR A 229 1.05 55.03 -6.49
C TYR A 229 -0.49 54.97 -6.46
N GLU A 230 -1.13 53.82 -6.20
CA GLU A 230 -2.59 53.68 -6.19
C GLU A 230 -3.28 54.54 -5.10
N PRO A 231 -2.80 54.59 -3.84
CA PRO A 231 -3.32 55.52 -2.84
C PRO A 231 -3.17 56.98 -3.26
N LEU A 232 -2.08 57.33 -3.96
CA LEU A 232 -1.85 58.68 -4.47
C LEU A 232 -2.88 59.05 -5.55
N PHE A 233 -3.10 58.16 -6.52
CA PHE A 233 -4.12 58.37 -7.55
C PHE A 233 -5.53 58.40 -6.97
N ASN A 234 -5.83 57.58 -5.96
CA ASN A 234 -7.10 57.65 -5.24
C ASN A 234 -7.25 58.96 -4.44
N GLY A 235 -6.16 59.48 -3.87
CA GLY A 235 -6.12 60.80 -3.23
C GLY A 235 -6.42 61.93 -4.22
N LEU A 236 -5.77 61.94 -5.38
CA LEU A 236 -6.03 62.91 -6.46
C LEU A 236 -7.44 62.75 -7.07
N GLY A 237 -7.89 61.51 -7.22
CA GLY A 237 -9.23 61.16 -7.72
C GLY A 237 -10.36 61.55 -6.78
N SER A 238 -10.11 61.62 -5.47
CA SER A 238 -11.07 62.10 -4.47
C SER A 238 -11.43 63.59 -4.65
N ILE A 239 -10.53 64.38 -5.24
CA ILE A 239 -10.77 65.78 -5.61
C ILE A 239 -11.71 65.88 -6.83
N HIS A 240 -11.76 64.82 -7.66
CA HIS A 240 -12.53 64.74 -8.90
C HIS A 240 -13.69 63.72 -8.88
N SER A 241 -14.05 63.17 -7.71
CA SER A 241 -15.13 62.18 -7.54
C SER A 241 -14.99 60.90 -8.40
N ALA A 242 -13.78 60.39 -8.59
CA ALA A 242 -13.57 59.10 -9.26
C ALA A 242 -13.97 57.90 -8.36
N ALA A 243 -14.56 56.85 -8.94
CA ALA A 243 -15.03 55.68 -8.22
C ALA A 243 -13.89 54.73 -7.83
N TYR A 244 -13.85 54.31 -6.56
CA TYR A 244 -12.91 53.33 -6.02
C TYR A 244 -13.17 51.93 -6.60
N MET A 245 -12.12 51.24 -7.08
CA MET A 245 -12.20 49.85 -7.50
C MET A 245 -11.83 48.91 -6.34
N PRO A 246 -12.77 48.15 -5.76
CA PRO A 246 -12.45 47.21 -4.69
C PRO A 246 -11.65 46.02 -5.23
N LYS A 247 -10.59 45.66 -4.52
CA LYS A 247 -9.72 44.52 -4.83
C LYS A 247 -10.48 43.19 -4.68
N GLN A 248 -10.52 42.36 -5.71
CA GLN A 248 -10.99 40.97 -5.57
C GLN A 248 -9.88 40.15 -4.88
N THR A 249 -10.09 39.79 -3.61
CA THR A 249 -9.23 38.83 -2.93
C THR A 249 -9.55 37.43 -3.44
N LYS A 250 -8.55 36.77 -4.08
CA LYS A 250 -8.65 35.34 -4.41
C LYS A 250 -8.75 34.57 -3.09
N ARG A 251 -9.91 33.94 -2.83
CA ARG A 251 -10.10 33.04 -1.67
C ARG A 251 -9.49 31.67 -2.00
N GLY A 252 -8.39 31.35 -1.34
CA GLY A 252 -7.76 30.02 -1.38
C GLY A 252 -8.68 28.98 -0.75
N ILE A 253 -9.24 28.11 -1.59
CA ILE A 253 -9.98 26.90 -1.18
C ILE A 253 -9.12 25.63 -1.36
N GLY A 254 -7.92 25.73 -1.96
CA GLY A 254 -7.07 24.57 -2.29
C GLY A 254 -6.51 23.79 -1.11
N SER A 255 -6.12 24.47 -0.02
CA SER A 255 -5.30 23.86 1.04
C SER A 255 -6.03 22.89 2.00
N ALA A 256 -7.37 22.82 2.01
CA ALA A 256 -8.11 21.98 2.95
C ALA A 256 -8.27 20.51 2.50
N ILE A 257 -8.08 20.23 1.20
CA ILE A 257 -8.31 18.88 0.63
C ILE A 257 -7.09 17.97 0.84
N GLY A 258 -5.86 18.53 0.92
CA GLY A 258 -4.63 17.77 1.17
C GLY A 258 -4.54 17.14 2.57
N GLY A 259 -5.11 17.79 3.60
CA GLY A 259 -5.04 17.33 4.99
C GLY A 259 -5.93 16.12 5.31
N ALA A 260 -7.08 15.99 4.64
CA ALA A 260 -8.04 14.92 4.93
C ALA A 260 -7.69 13.58 4.24
N MET A 261 -7.01 13.61 3.09
CA MET A 261 -6.66 12.39 2.36
C MET A 261 -5.42 11.68 2.94
N GLY A 262 -4.44 12.42 3.48
CA GLY A 262 -3.23 11.83 4.07
C GLY A 262 -3.49 10.96 5.31
N GLY A 263 -4.50 11.30 6.12
CA GLY A 263 -4.84 10.56 7.34
C GLY A 263 -5.53 9.20 7.10
N ALA A 264 -6.28 9.08 5.99
CA ALA A 264 -6.98 7.84 5.65
C ALA A 264 -6.04 6.79 5.02
N VAL A 265 -5.10 7.23 4.19
CA VAL A 265 -4.15 6.34 3.50
C VAL A 265 -3.08 5.80 4.46
N MET A 266 -2.56 6.63 5.37
CA MET A 266 -1.63 6.16 6.42
C MET A 266 -2.30 5.20 7.42
N GLY A 267 -3.59 5.36 7.71
CA GLY A 267 -4.35 4.44 8.57
C GLY A 267 -4.53 3.03 7.97
N ALA A 268 -4.52 2.91 6.63
CA ALA A 268 -4.66 1.63 5.93
C ALA A 268 -3.35 0.84 5.82
N ILE A 269 -2.20 1.52 5.84
CA ILE A 269 -0.87 0.90 5.68
C ILE A 269 -0.34 0.30 6.99
N VAL A 270 -0.70 0.87 8.14
CA VAL A 270 -0.10 0.46 9.43
C VAL A 270 -0.63 -0.87 9.96
N MET A 271 -1.81 -1.36 9.53
CA MET A 271 -2.33 -2.66 9.96
C MET A 271 -3.18 -3.36 8.87
N PRO A 272 -2.58 -4.19 8.00
CA PRO A 272 -3.27 -4.87 6.90
C PRO A 272 -4.33 -5.92 7.32
N GLY A 273 -4.50 -6.19 8.63
CA GLY A 273 -5.41 -7.23 9.15
C GLY A 273 -6.67 -6.73 9.87
N MET A 274 -6.81 -5.43 10.17
CA MET A 274 -7.96 -4.88 10.92
C MET A 274 -8.35 -3.46 10.44
N PRO A 275 -9.04 -3.34 9.29
CA PRO A 275 -9.30 -2.05 8.62
C PRO A 275 -10.12 -1.05 9.45
N LEU A 276 -10.93 -1.54 10.41
CA LEU A 276 -11.78 -0.69 11.25
C LEU A 276 -11.00 0.05 12.37
N LEU A 277 -9.90 -0.53 12.86
CA LEU A 277 -9.04 0.07 13.88
C LEU A 277 -8.02 1.04 13.25
N GLY A 278 -7.52 0.74 12.05
CA GLY A 278 -6.64 1.63 11.29
C GLY A 278 -7.31 2.96 10.89
N ALA A 279 -8.57 2.90 10.47
CA ALA A 279 -9.36 4.10 10.15
C ALA A 279 -9.64 5.00 11.36
N ALA A 280 -9.83 4.41 12.55
CA ALA A 280 -10.08 5.17 13.79
C ALA A 280 -8.82 5.90 14.31
N ILE A 281 -7.64 5.30 14.18
CA ILE A 281 -6.37 5.90 14.60
C ILE A 281 -5.91 6.96 13.58
N GLY A 282 -6.04 6.68 12.27
CA GLY A 282 -5.76 7.66 11.21
C GLY A 282 -6.68 8.88 11.25
N GLY A 283 -7.97 8.68 11.53
CA GLY A 283 -8.94 9.77 11.73
C GLY A 283 -8.69 10.59 13.00
N GLY A 284 -8.20 9.97 14.08
CA GLY A 284 -7.89 10.66 15.35
C GLY A 284 -6.64 11.54 15.29
N LEU A 285 -5.60 11.12 14.58
CA LEU A 285 -4.38 11.92 14.38
C LEU A 285 -4.58 13.05 13.36
N GLY A 286 -5.41 12.84 12.33
CA GLY A 286 -5.75 13.89 11.36
C GLY A 286 -6.51 15.07 11.98
N LEU A 287 -7.37 14.82 12.97
CA LEU A 287 -8.10 15.88 13.69
C LEU A 287 -7.23 16.63 14.72
N ALA A 288 -6.18 16.01 15.24
CA ALA A 288 -5.23 16.66 16.15
C ALA A 288 -4.22 17.57 15.43
N ALA A 289 -4.03 17.38 14.12
CA ALA A 289 -3.19 18.24 13.28
C ALA A 289 -3.96 19.42 12.64
N SER A 290 -5.29 19.44 12.71
CA SER A 290 -6.16 20.49 12.16
C SER A 290 -6.76 21.44 13.21
N LEU A 291 -6.32 21.34 14.47
CA LEU A 291 -6.60 22.27 15.57
C LEU A 291 -5.32 23.02 15.92
#